data_AF-A0A4U9VIQ0-F1
#
_entry.id   AF-A0A4U9VIQ0-F1
#
_cell.length_a   1.000
_cell.length_b   1.000
_cell.length_c   1.000
_cell.angle_alpha   90.00
_cell.angle_beta   90.00
_cell.angle_gamma   90.00
#
_symmetry.space_group_name_H-M   'P 1'
#
loop_
_entity.id
_entity.type
_entity.pdbx_description
1 polymer ?
#
loop_
_entity_poly.entity_id
_entity_poly.type
_entity_poly.pdbx_seq_one_letter_code
_entity_poly.pdbx_strand_id
1 'polypeptide(L)'
;MQADGSWTTTVPSADLTILGDGNLTVTVSATDEAGNLVTGSQQLGVLINSLPVATLNTPFGDGYLNKAESTSDQTLSGTTGVSGSGQTVSVVLGGKTYTGIVDNNGNWSVSVPSADLAALPDGPTSIGVTVGDVAGNTSSLTSSATVDLTVPVLTINTISGDDIINIAESQQALQITGTAPINDSGQPVVVKVTINGLTYNGLVLADGSWSVTIPAGDLANLPNGASSHHRHLDRRRWQHRQRQPRHHPGYRPGPGAAVDHQHPVRR
;
A
#
# COMPACT_ATOMS: atom_id res chain seq x y z
N MET A 1 56.22 -9.79 -28.45
CA MET A 1 56.51 -9.89 -27.00
C MET A 1 57.48 -8.78 -26.66
N GLN A 2 57.18 -7.98 -25.64
CA GLN A 2 58.08 -6.95 -25.14
C GLN A 2 59.15 -7.59 -24.24
N ALA A 3 60.20 -6.85 -23.92
CA ALA A 3 61.32 -7.35 -23.13
C ALA A 3 60.93 -7.78 -21.70
N ASP A 4 59.76 -7.33 -21.20
CA ASP A 4 59.18 -7.71 -19.91
C ASP A 4 58.28 -8.97 -19.99
N GLY A 5 58.18 -9.61 -21.16
CA GLY A 5 57.33 -10.78 -21.38
C GLY A 5 55.87 -10.46 -21.71
N SER A 6 55.47 -9.19 -21.73
CA SER A 6 54.13 -8.80 -22.17
C SER A 6 53.96 -8.95 -23.69
N TRP A 7 52.73 -9.14 -24.16
CA TRP A 7 52.43 -9.17 -25.58
C TRP A 7 51.02 -8.65 -25.81
N THR A 8 50.78 -8.18 -27.03
CA THR A 8 49.47 -7.75 -27.48
C THR A 8 49.23 -8.34 -28.86
N THR A 9 48.02 -8.78 -29.12
CA THR A 9 47.55 -9.12 -30.47
C THR A 9 46.20 -8.47 -30.69
N THR A 10 45.88 -8.14 -31.93
CA THR A 10 44.56 -7.64 -32.30
C THR A 10 43.71 -8.79 -32.81
N VAL A 11 42.55 -8.99 -32.22
CA VAL A 11 41.53 -9.89 -32.76
C VAL A 11 40.67 -9.08 -33.74
N PRO A 12 40.58 -9.46 -35.02
CA PRO A 12 39.69 -8.79 -35.98
C PRO A 12 38.25 -8.77 -35.48
N SER A 13 37.56 -7.65 -35.68
CA SER A 13 36.15 -7.52 -35.27
C SER A 13 35.23 -8.52 -35.98
N ALA A 14 35.55 -8.90 -37.21
CA ALA A 14 34.82 -9.94 -37.94
C ALA A 14 34.86 -11.29 -37.21
N ASP A 15 35.98 -11.63 -36.59
CA ASP A 15 36.14 -12.89 -35.86
C ASP A 15 35.37 -12.87 -34.52
N LEU A 16 35.11 -11.68 -33.97
CA LEU A 16 34.27 -11.53 -32.78
C LEU A 16 32.79 -11.76 -33.08
N THR A 17 32.34 -11.48 -34.31
CA THR A 17 30.93 -11.65 -34.70
C THR A 17 30.49 -13.09 -34.93
N ILE A 18 31.44 -14.02 -35.06
CA ILE A 18 31.16 -15.45 -35.24
C ILE A 18 31.23 -16.25 -33.93
N LEU A 19 31.55 -15.59 -32.80
CA LEU A 19 31.60 -16.25 -31.50
C LEU A 19 30.19 -16.61 -31.04
N GLY A 20 29.98 -17.89 -30.76
CA GLY A 20 28.79 -18.34 -30.05
C GLY A 20 28.86 -17.99 -28.57
N ASP A 21 27.70 -17.93 -27.91
CA ASP A 21 27.65 -17.72 -26.47
C ASP A 21 28.21 -18.94 -25.71
N GLY A 22 28.72 -18.69 -24.50
CA GLY A 22 29.26 -19.71 -23.60
C GLY A 22 30.71 -19.47 -23.19
N ASN A 23 31.35 -20.52 -22.66
CA ASN A 23 32.73 -20.48 -22.22
C ASN A 23 33.68 -20.86 -23.36
N LEU A 24 34.49 -19.89 -23.80
CA LEU A 24 35.61 -20.13 -24.69
C LEU A 24 36.89 -20.32 -23.88
N THR A 25 37.70 -21.33 -24.23
CA THR A 25 39.04 -21.48 -23.65
C THR A 25 40.05 -20.74 -24.50
N VAL A 26 40.67 -19.71 -23.92
CA VAL A 26 41.82 -19.04 -24.51
C VAL A 26 43.08 -19.77 -24.06
N THR A 27 43.88 -20.27 -24.99
CA THR A 27 45.15 -20.95 -24.71
C THR A 27 46.32 -20.14 -25.27
N VAL A 28 47.43 -20.16 -24.53
CA VAL A 28 48.70 -19.58 -24.96
C VAL A 28 49.78 -20.63 -24.80
N SER A 29 50.74 -20.64 -25.71
CA SER A 29 51.90 -21.51 -25.63
C SER A 29 53.17 -20.78 -26.05
N ALA A 30 54.28 -21.16 -25.44
CA ALA A 30 55.61 -20.69 -25.80
C ALA A 30 56.59 -21.86 -25.77
N THR A 31 57.58 -21.81 -26.65
CA THR A 31 58.66 -22.80 -26.72
C THR A 31 59.99 -22.09 -26.49
N ASP A 32 60.84 -22.61 -25.62
CA ASP A 32 62.20 -22.07 -25.43
C ASP A 32 63.17 -22.52 -26.54
N GLU A 33 64.41 -22.01 -26.52
CA GLU A 33 65.45 -22.35 -27.50
C GLU A 33 65.86 -23.83 -27.46
N ALA A 34 65.64 -24.50 -26.32
CA ALA A 34 65.91 -25.93 -26.15
C ALA A 34 64.72 -26.82 -26.61
N GLY A 35 63.60 -26.22 -27.03
CA GLY A 35 62.42 -26.93 -27.50
C GLY A 35 61.39 -27.27 -26.41
N ASN A 36 61.55 -26.77 -25.18
CA ASN A 36 60.59 -27.02 -24.09
C ASN A 36 59.32 -26.18 -24.28
N LEU A 37 58.15 -26.82 -24.25
CA LEU A 37 56.85 -26.18 -24.39
C LEU A 37 56.28 -25.82 -23.01
N VAL A 38 55.80 -24.59 -22.85
CA VAL A 38 54.96 -24.15 -21.74
C VAL A 38 53.60 -23.71 -22.27
N THR A 39 52.53 -24.01 -21.52
CA THR A 39 51.16 -23.60 -21.87
C THR A 39 50.47 -22.94 -20.68
N GLY A 40 49.56 -22.03 -21.00
CA GLY A 40 48.63 -21.41 -20.06
C GLY A 40 47.25 -21.31 -20.67
N SER A 41 46.20 -21.28 -19.85
CA SER A 41 44.84 -21.15 -20.35
C SER A 41 43.96 -20.32 -19.40
N GLN A 42 42.92 -19.72 -19.96
CA GLN A 42 41.91 -18.94 -19.25
C GLN A 42 40.54 -19.15 -19.90
N GLN A 43 39.48 -19.23 -19.07
CA GLN A 43 38.10 -19.21 -19.55
C GLN A 43 37.65 -17.78 -19.83
N LEU A 44 37.04 -17.57 -20.99
CA LEU A 44 36.39 -16.33 -21.44
C LEU A 44 34.90 -16.60 -21.63
N GLY A 45 34.04 -15.88 -20.92
CA GLY A 45 32.59 -15.92 -21.15
C GLY A 45 32.21 -15.03 -22.34
N VAL A 46 31.39 -15.56 -23.24
CA VAL A 46 30.82 -14.84 -24.39
C VAL A 46 29.30 -14.83 -24.23
N LEU A 47 28.70 -13.64 -24.24
CA LEU A 47 27.25 -13.41 -24.13
C LEU A 47 26.87 -12.26 -25.07
N ILE A 48 26.94 -12.50 -26.38
CA ILE A 48 26.73 -11.44 -27.40
C ILE A 48 25.57 -11.73 -28.34
N ASN A 49 25.03 -12.96 -28.31
CA ASN A 49 23.93 -13.38 -29.18
C ASN A 49 22.60 -13.47 -28.42
N SER A 50 22.61 -14.03 -27.21
CA SER A 50 21.46 -14.16 -26.32
C SER A 50 21.31 -12.90 -25.47
N LEU A 51 20.74 -11.85 -26.07
CA LEU A 51 20.56 -10.57 -25.39
C LEU A 51 19.29 -10.55 -24.52
N PRO A 52 19.30 -9.81 -23.40
CA PRO A 52 18.10 -9.63 -22.59
C PRO A 52 16.93 -9.03 -23.38
N VAL A 53 15.72 -9.43 -23.03
CA VAL A 53 14.45 -8.85 -23.50
C VAL A 53 13.56 -8.65 -22.27
N ALA A 54 13.46 -7.39 -21.81
CA ALA A 54 12.65 -7.06 -20.65
C ALA A 54 11.17 -7.37 -20.90
N THR A 55 10.54 -8.07 -19.97
CA THR A 55 9.08 -8.24 -19.90
C THR A 55 8.55 -7.75 -18.57
N LEU A 56 7.25 -7.42 -18.51
CA LEU A 56 6.53 -7.05 -17.30
C LEU A 56 5.21 -7.83 -17.27
N ASN A 57 4.99 -8.63 -16.22
CA ASN A 57 3.70 -9.25 -15.95
C ASN A 57 2.68 -8.18 -15.57
N THR A 58 1.38 -8.48 -15.74
CA THR A 58 0.29 -7.56 -15.39
C THR A 58 0.50 -6.96 -13.99
N PRO A 59 0.73 -5.63 -13.89
CA PRO A 59 0.94 -4.95 -12.61
C PRO A 59 -0.27 -5.13 -11.69
N PHE A 60 -0.03 -5.26 -10.39
CA PHE A 60 -1.10 -5.31 -9.37
C PHE A 60 -2.13 -6.45 -9.55
N GLY A 61 -1.84 -7.43 -10.41
CA GLY A 61 -2.71 -8.56 -10.70
C GLY A 61 -3.71 -8.32 -11.84
N ASP A 62 -4.23 -7.11 -11.98
CA ASP A 62 -5.26 -6.77 -12.97
C ASP A 62 -4.96 -5.48 -13.77
N GLY A 63 -3.83 -4.83 -13.52
CA GLY A 63 -3.42 -3.59 -14.15
C GLY A 63 -3.92 -2.33 -13.43
N TYR A 64 -4.65 -2.47 -12.32
CA TYR A 64 -5.16 -1.38 -11.51
C TYR A 64 -4.52 -1.41 -10.12
N LEU A 65 -4.06 -0.26 -9.63
CA LEU A 65 -3.72 -0.09 -8.23
C LEU A 65 -4.93 0.53 -7.53
N ASN A 66 -5.65 -0.26 -6.76
CA ASN A 66 -6.79 0.24 -5.99
C ASN A 66 -6.38 0.72 -4.58
N LYS A 67 -7.34 1.35 -3.88
CA LYS A 67 -7.10 1.84 -2.52
C LYS A 67 -6.63 0.75 -1.55
N ALA A 68 -7.20 -0.45 -1.62
CA ALA A 68 -6.83 -1.53 -0.69
C ALA A 68 -5.40 -2.02 -0.96
N GLU A 69 -5.04 -2.25 -2.21
CA GLU A 69 -3.69 -2.65 -2.63
C GLU A 69 -2.63 -1.61 -2.24
N SER A 70 -2.94 -0.31 -2.35
CA SER A 70 -2.02 0.76 -1.98
C SER A 70 -1.59 0.77 -0.50
N THR A 71 -2.32 0.06 0.37
CA THR A 71 -2.01 -0.03 1.81
C THR A 71 -1.01 -1.13 2.16
N SER A 72 -0.58 -1.92 1.17
CA SER A 72 0.43 -2.97 1.34
C SER A 72 1.48 -2.86 0.24
N ASP A 73 2.67 -3.39 0.51
CA ASP A 73 3.72 -3.43 -0.49
C ASP A 73 3.27 -4.31 -1.67
N GLN A 74 3.49 -3.83 -2.89
CA GLN A 74 3.12 -4.55 -4.11
C GLN A 74 4.35 -5.08 -4.81
N THR A 75 4.22 -6.27 -5.40
CA THR A 75 5.31 -6.88 -6.17
C THR A 75 5.05 -6.70 -7.66
N LEU A 76 6.01 -6.09 -8.35
CA LEU A 76 6.10 -6.13 -9.80
C LEU A 76 7.02 -7.28 -10.21
N SER A 77 6.69 -7.95 -11.30
CA SER A 77 7.45 -9.13 -11.76
C SER A 77 7.50 -9.22 -13.28
N GLY A 78 8.43 -10.02 -13.79
CA GLY A 78 8.58 -10.29 -15.21
C GLY A 78 9.79 -11.19 -15.45
N THR A 79 10.31 -11.16 -16.66
CA THR A 79 11.54 -11.86 -17.04
C THR A 79 12.54 -10.92 -17.70
N THR A 80 13.82 -11.26 -17.60
CA THR A 80 14.92 -10.61 -18.33
C THR A 80 15.06 -11.15 -19.76
N GLY A 81 14.35 -12.24 -20.09
CA GLY A 81 14.41 -12.92 -21.38
C GLY A 81 15.57 -13.91 -21.53
N VAL A 82 16.50 -13.96 -20.57
CA VAL A 82 17.67 -14.86 -20.60
C VAL A 82 17.90 -15.52 -19.24
N SER A 83 18.54 -16.68 -19.23
CA SER A 83 18.91 -17.40 -17.99
C SER A 83 20.36 -17.13 -17.59
N GLY A 84 20.68 -17.44 -16.33
CA GLY A 84 22.02 -17.23 -15.76
C GLY A 84 21.98 -16.39 -14.49
N SER A 85 22.93 -16.62 -13.60
CA SER A 85 23.10 -15.83 -12.37
C SER A 85 23.73 -14.46 -12.67
N GLY A 86 23.50 -13.49 -11.78
CA GLY A 86 24.17 -12.18 -11.85
C GLY A 86 23.49 -11.16 -12.76
N GLN A 87 22.28 -11.47 -13.21
CA GLN A 87 21.41 -10.54 -13.90
C GLN A 87 20.85 -9.48 -12.94
N THR A 88 20.39 -8.37 -13.49
CA THR A 88 19.88 -7.23 -12.73
C THR A 88 18.53 -6.77 -13.27
N VAL A 89 17.74 -6.15 -12.40
CA VAL A 89 16.49 -5.46 -12.76
C VAL A 89 16.38 -4.13 -11.99
N SER A 90 15.89 -3.12 -12.69
CA SER A 90 15.53 -1.82 -12.16
C SER A 90 14.17 -1.40 -12.73
N VAL A 91 13.25 -0.99 -11.86
CA VAL A 91 11.91 -0.52 -12.22
C VAL A 91 11.73 0.92 -11.79
N VAL A 92 11.19 1.75 -12.69
CA VAL A 92 10.84 3.15 -12.42
C VAL A 92 9.33 3.28 -12.36
N LEU A 93 8.81 3.75 -11.21
CA LEU A 93 7.38 4.00 -10.99
C LEU A 93 7.23 5.26 -10.11
N GLY A 94 6.34 6.18 -10.49
CA GLY A 94 6.13 7.44 -9.75
C GLY A 94 7.40 8.30 -9.66
N GLY A 95 8.30 8.20 -10.65
CA GLY A 95 9.59 8.89 -10.66
C GLY A 95 10.65 8.32 -9.70
N LYS A 96 10.36 7.22 -8.99
CA LYS A 96 11.30 6.51 -8.11
C LYS A 96 11.82 5.25 -8.78
N THR A 97 13.06 4.88 -8.46
CA THR A 97 13.71 3.66 -8.96
C THR A 97 13.75 2.60 -7.87
N TYR A 98 13.35 1.38 -8.23
CA TYR A 98 13.30 0.21 -7.37
C TYR A 98 14.12 -0.91 -7.99
N THR A 99 15.00 -1.51 -7.22
CA THR A 99 15.81 -2.66 -7.65
C THR A 99 15.25 -3.95 -7.09
N GLY A 100 15.44 -5.04 -7.84
CA GLY A 100 14.87 -6.34 -7.50
C GLY A 100 15.90 -7.45 -7.48
N ILE A 101 15.37 -8.66 -7.35
CA ILE A 101 16.15 -9.89 -7.46
C ILE A 101 15.82 -10.52 -8.81
N VAL A 102 16.81 -11.09 -9.48
CA VAL A 102 16.65 -11.94 -10.66
C VAL A 102 17.13 -13.34 -10.31
N ASP A 103 16.29 -14.35 -10.52
CA ASP A 103 16.66 -15.74 -10.32
C ASP A 103 17.50 -16.29 -11.49
N ASN A 104 18.02 -17.51 -11.36
CA ASN A 104 18.85 -18.11 -12.40
C ASN A 104 18.09 -18.43 -13.71
N ASN A 105 16.76 -18.43 -13.68
CA ASN A 105 15.93 -18.61 -14.87
C ASN A 105 15.60 -17.27 -15.55
N GLY A 106 16.05 -16.14 -14.99
CA GLY A 106 15.76 -14.81 -15.49
C GLY A 106 14.42 -14.24 -15.01
N ASN A 107 13.72 -14.91 -14.10
CA ASN A 107 12.52 -14.33 -13.50
C ASN A 107 12.95 -13.28 -12.49
N TRP A 108 12.29 -12.14 -12.50
CA TRP A 108 12.60 -11.05 -11.60
C TRP A 108 11.39 -10.61 -10.80
N SER A 109 11.67 -10.09 -9.60
CA SER A 109 10.67 -9.44 -8.76
C SER A 109 11.23 -8.18 -8.09
N VAL A 110 10.38 -7.15 -8.01
CA VAL A 110 10.67 -5.86 -7.38
C VAL A 110 9.53 -5.54 -6.42
N SER A 111 9.86 -5.28 -5.16
CA SER A 111 8.88 -4.80 -4.17
C SER A 111 8.78 -3.28 -4.22
N VAL A 112 7.56 -2.76 -4.30
CA VAL A 112 7.23 -1.34 -4.24
C VAL A 112 6.53 -1.06 -2.90
N PRO A 113 7.08 -0.21 -2.02
CA PRO A 113 6.50 0.05 -0.71
C PRO A 113 5.11 0.71 -0.78
N SER A 114 4.22 0.34 0.14
CA SER A 114 2.89 0.94 0.32
C SER A 114 2.89 2.46 0.43
N ALA A 115 3.89 3.04 1.11
CA ALA A 115 4.02 4.49 1.25
C ALA A 115 4.20 5.20 -0.10
N ASP A 116 4.89 4.57 -1.04
CA ASP A 116 5.13 5.13 -2.37
C ASP A 116 3.91 4.92 -3.28
N LEU A 117 3.24 3.77 -3.15
CA LEU A 117 2.00 3.46 -3.86
C LEU A 117 0.87 4.42 -3.46
N ALA A 118 0.72 4.68 -2.16
CA ALA A 118 -0.29 5.60 -1.63
C ALA A 118 -0.05 7.07 -2.02
N ALA A 119 1.15 7.40 -2.51
CA ALA A 119 1.50 8.74 -2.99
C ALA A 119 1.30 8.91 -4.51
N LEU A 120 0.95 7.85 -5.24
CA LEU A 120 0.67 7.95 -6.67
C LEU A 120 -0.65 8.70 -6.91
N PRO A 121 -0.71 9.58 -7.93
CA PRO A 121 -1.96 10.22 -8.34
C PRO A 121 -2.86 9.22 -9.08
N ASP A 122 -4.17 9.42 -8.97
CA ASP A 122 -5.15 8.68 -9.78
C ASP A 122 -4.94 8.92 -11.28
N GLY A 123 -5.23 7.88 -12.07
CA GLY A 123 -5.10 7.85 -13.52
C GLY A 123 -3.97 6.96 -14.03
N PRO A 124 -3.67 7.02 -15.34
CA PRO A 124 -2.61 6.20 -15.94
C PRO A 124 -1.24 6.53 -15.34
N THR A 125 -0.51 5.50 -14.94
CA THR A 125 0.86 5.59 -14.43
C THR A 125 1.81 4.80 -15.32
N SER A 126 2.97 5.38 -15.62
CA SER A 126 3.99 4.71 -16.44
C SER A 126 4.93 3.88 -15.57
N ILE A 127 5.29 2.70 -16.07
CA ILE A 127 6.24 1.77 -15.45
C ILE A 127 7.39 1.55 -16.44
N GLY A 128 8.57 2.05 -16.10
CA GLY A 128 9.80 1.76 -16.83
C GLY A 128 10.49 0.52 -16.24
N VAL A 129 10.93 -0.42 -17.07
CA VAL A 129 11.69 -1.59 -16.65
C VAL A 129 13.00 -1.62 -17.43
N THR A 130 14.11 -1.78 -16.73
CA THR A 130 15.43 -2.02 -17.33
C THR A 130 16.00 -3.29 -16.72
N VAL A 131 16.41 -4.22 -17.58
CA VAL A 131 17.07 -5.47 -17.19
C VAL A 131 18.47 -5.51 -17.79
N GLY A 132 19.38 -6.20 -17.12
CA GLY A 132 20.74 -6.42 -17.63
C GLY A 132 21.27 -7.83 -17.33
N ASP A 133 22.08 -8.36 -18.22
CA ASP A 133 22.82 -9.61 -17.99
C ASP A 133 24.16 -9.37 -17.28
N VAL A 134 24.88 -10.46 -16.99
CA VAL A 134 26.19 -10.42 -16.31
C VAL A 134 27.32 -9.83 -17.18
N ALA A 135 27.14 -9.80 -18.50
CA ALA A 135 28.09 -9.17 -19.43
C ALA A 135 27.86 -7.66 -19.59
N GLY A 136 26.77 -7.13 -19.00
CA GLY A 136 26.42 -5.72 -19.08
C GLY A 136 25.55 -5.36 -20.28
N ASN A 137 25.02 -6.34 -21.02
CA ASN A 137 24.02 -6.07 -22.05
C ASN A 137 22.71 -5.70 -21.36
N THR A 138 21.98 -4.71 -21.90
CA THR A 138 20.76 -4.21 -21.28
C THR A 138 19.59 -4.18 -22.24
N SER A 139 18.38 -4.32 -21.70
CA SER A 139 17.11 -4.12 -22.41
C SER A 139 16.17 -3.29 -21.57
N SER A 140 15.33 -2.47 -22.21
CA SER A 140 14.36 -1.62 -21.53
C SER A 140 12.97 -1.75 -22.15
N LEU A 141 11.96 -1.70 -21.29
CA LEU A 141 10.54 -1.74 -21.62
C LEU A 141 9.84 -0.59 -20.90
N THR A 142 8.90 0.08 -21.57
CA THR A 142 7.95 0.99 -20.91
C THR A 142 6.56 0.41 -21.04
N SER A 143 5.86 0.33 -19.93
CA SER A 143 4.47 -0.12 -19.83
C SER A 143 3.66 0.87 -19.00
N SER A 144 2.40 0.55 -18.74
CA SER A 144 1.52 1.35 -17.90
C SER A 144 0.58 0.49 -17.06
N ALA A 145 0.15 1.06 -15.94
CA ALA A 145 -0.98 0.61 -15.14
C ALA A 145 -1.91 1.80 -14.89
N THR A 146 -3.06 1.58 -14.27
CA THR A 146 -3.97 2.65 -13.84
C THR A 146 -4.01 2.70 -12.32
N VAL A 147 -3.90 3.88 -11.74
CA VAL A 147 -4.09 4.11 -10.30
C VAL A 147 -5.51 4.58 -10.08
N ASP A 148 -6.24 3.94 -9.17
CA ASP A 148 -7.58 4.34 -8.74
C ASP A 148 -7.72 4.17 -7.22
N LEU A 149 -7.26 5.18 -6.50
CA LEU A 149 -7.31 5.24 -5.05
C LEU A 149 -8.60 5.89 -4.54
N THR A 150 -9.47 6.35 -5.44
CA THR A 150 -10.71 7.02 -5.10
C THR A 150 -11.75 6.00 -4.66
N VAL A 151 -12.02 5.98 -3.35
CA VAL A 151 -13.06 5.12 -2.80
C VAL A 151 -14.43 5.72 -3.11
N PRO A 152 -15.36 4.92 -3.67
CA PRO A 152 -16.71 5.41 -3.92
C PRO A 152 -17.46 5.81 -2.63
N VAL A 153 -18.26 6.88 -2.68
CA VAL A 153 -18.99 7.40 -1.52
C VAL A 153 -20.46 6.97 -1.53
N LEU A 154 -20.93 6.44 -0.39
CA LEU A 154 -22.34 6.17 -0.12
C LEU A 154 -22.84 7.16 0.95
N THR A 155 -23.94 7.85 0.67
CA THR A 155 -24.56 8.81 1.59
C THR A 155 -25.99 8.40 1.94
N ILE A 156 -26.49 8.90 3.06
CA ILE A 156 -27.87 8.82 3.50
C ILE A 156 -28.34 10.24 3.82
N ASN A 157 -29.49 10.63 3.29
CA ASN A 157 -30.13 11.90 3.59
C ASN A 157 -30.79 11.84 4.98
N THR A 158 -31.07 13.01 5.55
CA THR A 158 -31.84 13.14 6.79
C THR A 158 -33.13 12.31 6.74
N ILE A 159 -33.35 11.50 7.77
CA ILE A 159 -34.52 10.61 7.87
C ILE A 159 -35.68 11.42 8.47
N SER A 160 -36.91 11.24 7.94
CA SER A 160 -38.09 12.00 8.40
C SER A 160 -38.00 13.54 8.25
N GLY A 161 -36.93 14.07 7.64
CA GLY A 161 -36.69 15.51 7.48
C GLY A 161 -36.04 16.21 8.67
N ASP A 162 -36.04 15.61 9.87
CA ASP A 162 -35.44 16.15 11.09
C ASP A 162 -34.65 15.11 11.91
N ASP A 163 -34.39 13.92 11.35
CA ASP A 163 -33.76 12.76 11.99
C ASP A 163 -34.54 12.21 13.20
N ILE A 164 -35.83 12.56 13.34
CA ILE A 164 -36.69 12.10 14.42
C ILE A 164 -37.96 11.51 13.83
N ILE A 165 -38.19 10.22 14.05
CA ILE A 165 -39.47 9.59 13.71
C ILE A 165 -40.47 9.89 14.83
N ASN A 166 -41.55 10.59 14.51
CA ASN A 166 -42.68 10.78 15.41
C ASN A 166 -43.79 9.72 15.20
N ILE A 167 -44.82 9.73 16.05
CA ILE A 167 -45.92 8.75 16.02
C ILE A 167 -46.78 8.80 14.75
N ALA A 168 -46.84 9.95 14.09
CA ALA A 168 -47.57 10.10 12.84
C ALA A 168 -46.76 9.49 11.68
N GLU A 169 -45.45 9.77 11.65
CA GLU A 169 -44.51 9.22 10.67
C GLU A 169 -44.33 7.71 10.83
N SER A 170 -44.30 7.19 12.07
CA SER A 170 -44.17 5.74 12.33
C SER A 170 -45.37 4.92 11.83
N GLN A 171 -46.51 5.57 11.54
CA GLN A 171 -47.71 4.94 10.99
C GLN A 171 -47.77 5.00 9.45
N GLN A 172 -46.77 5.60 8.80
CA GLN A 172 -46.65 5.67 7.35
C GLN A 172 -45.42 4.92 6.85
N ALA A 173 -45.38 4.65 5.54
CA ALA A 173 -44.19 4.10 4.93
C ALA A 173 -43.10 5.18 4.92
N LEU A 174 -41.92 4.87 5.46
CA LEU A 174 -40.79 5.79 5.54
C LEU A 174 -39.90 5.62 4.32
N GLN A 175 -39.60 6.70 3.62
CA GLN A 175 -38.55 6.68 2.60
C GLN A 175 -37.20 7.05 3.21
N ILE A 176 -36.22 6.19 2.98
CA ILE A 176 -34.83 6.47 3.24
C ILE A 176 -34.16 6.68 1.89
N THR A 177 -33.48 7.82 1.75
CA THR A 177 -32.89 8.24 0.47
C THR A 177 -31.42 8.57 0.66
N GLY A 178 -30.68 8.65 -0.43
CA GLY A 178 -29.28 9.06 -0.42
C GLY A 178 -28.69 9.03 -1.81
N THR A 179 -27.37 9.11 -1.88
CA THR A 179 -26.59 8.92 -3.10
C THR A 179 -25.60 7.79 -2.96
N ALA A 180 -25.29 7.14 -4.07
CA ALA A 180 -24.34 6.06 -4.16
C ALA A 180 -23.56 6.18 -5.48
N PRO A 181 -22.42 5.50 -5.61
CA PRO A 181 -21.68 5.44 -6.86
C PRO A 181 -22.52 4.75 -7.92
N ILE A 182 -22.44 5.26 -9.15
CA ILE A 182 -22.98 4.59 -10.32
C ILE A 182 -22.04 3.47 -10.75
N ASN A 183 -22.62 2.40 -11.29
CA ASN A 183 -21.85 1.29 -11.85
C ASN A 183 -21.86 1.39 -13.38
N ASP A 184 -20.69 1.59 -13.96
CA ASP A 184 -20.52 1.73 -15.41
C ASP A 184 -20.53 0.38 -16.16
N SER A 185 -20.54 -0.75 -15.43
CA SER A 185 -20.65 -2.10 -16.03
C SER A 185 -22.07 -2.47 -16.47
N GLY A 186 -23.05 -1.57 -16.31
CA GLY A 186 -24.45 -1.80 -16.68
C GLY A 186 -25.23 -2.73 -15.74
N GLN A 187 -24.61 -3.23 -14.67
CA GLN A 187 -25.32 -3.97 -13.63
C GLN A 187 -25.94 -3.03 -12.59
N PRO A 188 -27.16 -3.30 -12.10
CA PRO A 188 -27.81 -2.46 -11.10
C PRO A 188 -27.05 -2.53 -9.76
N VAL A 189 -26.75 -1.36 -9.19
CA VAL A 189 -26.21 -1.26 -7.82
C VAL A 189 -27.38 -1.37 -6.84
N VAL A 190 -27.24 -2.25 -5.84
CA VAL A 190 -28.25 -2.46 -4.79
C VAL A 190 -27.75 -1.86 -3.49
N VAL A 191 -28.52 -0.92 -2.93
CA VAL A 191 -28.33 -0.41 -1.57
C VAL A 191 -29.12 -1.27 -0.60
N LYS A 192 -28.50 -1.65 0.51
CA LYS A 192 -29.14 -2.41 1.59
C LYS A 192 -29.27 -1.52 2.81
N VAL A 193 -30.51 -1.24 3.21
CA VAL A 193 -30.83 -0.51 4.44
C VAL A 193 -31.26 -1.53 5.48
N THR A 194 -30.58 -1.56 6.63
CA THR A 194 -30.91 -2.46 7.74
C THR A 194 -31.44 -1.67 8.92
N ILE A 195 -32.65 -2.00 9.37
CA ILE A 195 -33.31 -1.40 10.54
C ILE A 195 -33.74 -2.53 11.47
N ASN A 196 -33.27 -2.52 12.72
CA ASN A 196 -33.60 -3.54 13.73
C ASN A 196 -33.39 -4.99 13.25
N GLY A 197 -32.36 -5.23 12.43
CA GLY A 197 -32.06 -6.53 11.84
C GLY A 197 -32.87 -6.90 10.59
N LEU A 198 -33.93 -6.14 10.24
CA LEU A 198 -34.66 -6.28 8.98
C LEU A 198 -33.91 -5.55 7.87
N THR A 199 -33.82 -6.17 6.69
CA THR A 199 -33.08 -5.62 5.54
C THR A 199 -34.03 -5.30 4.40
N TYR A 200 -33.87 -4.09 3.87
CA TYR A 200 -34.63 -3.55 2.75
C TYR A 200 -33.67 -3.16 1.64
N ASN A 201 -34.02 -3.51 0.42
CA ASN A 201 -33.17 -3.27 -0.74
C ASN A 201 -33.74 -2.13 -1.58
N GLY A 202 -32.87 -1.26 -2.07
CA GLY A 202 -33.17 -0.22 -3.04
C GLY A 202 -32.22 -0.30 -4.22
N LEU A 203 -32.63 0.26 -5.33
CA LEU A 203 -31.78 0.39 -6.51
C LEU A 203 -31.20 1.80 -6.56
N VAL A 204 -29.93 1.87 -6.95
CA VAL A 204 -29.32 3.14 -7.37
C VAL A 204 -29.80 3.45 -8.78
N LEU A 205 -30.36 4.64 -8.96
CA LEU A 205 -30.81 5.18 -10.23
C LEU A 205 -29.62 5.68 -11.06
N ALA A 206 -29.86 5.99 -12.33
CA ALA A 206 -28.83 6.43 -13.27
C ALA A 206 -28.15 7.76 -12.88
N ASP A 207 -28.80 8.57 -12.04
CA ASP A 207 -28.25 9.82 -11.49
C ASP A 207 -27.48 9.62 -10.17
N GLY A 208 -27.30 8.36 -9.73
CA GLY A 208 -26.64 8.01 -8.47
C GLY A 208 -27.54 8.15 -7.24
N SER A 209 -28.78 8.61 -7.37
CA SER A 209 -29.74 8.64 -6.25
C SER A 209 -30.29 7.26 -5.96
N TRP A 210 -30.66 6.99 -4.72
CA TRP A 210 -31.37 5.77 -4.34
C TRP A 210 -32.47 6.09 -3.33
N SER A 211 -33.50 5.24 -3.31
CA SER A 211 -34.58 5.28 -2.32
C SER A 211 -34.97 3.86 -1.89
N VAL A 212 -35.19 3.70 -0.59
CA VAL A 212 -35.70 2.48 0.03
C VAL A 212 -36.94 2.83 0.85
N THR A 213 -38.02 2.11 0.60
CA THR A 213 -39.27 2.27 1.35
C THR A 213 -39.32 1.25 2.47
N ILE A 214 -39.45 1.73 3.71
CA ILE A 214 -39.66 0.94 4.91
C ILE A 214 -41.16 0.92 5.22
N PRO A 215 -41.82 -0.25 5.26
CA PRO A 215 -43.24 -0.33 5.61
C PRO A 215 -43.54 0.15 7.03
N ALA A 216 -44.69 0.81 7.22
CA ALA A 216 -45.12 1.32 8.53
C ALA A 216 -45.13 0.24 9.64
N GLY A 217 -45.53 -1.00 9.30
CA GLY A 217 -45.60 -2.11 10.25
C GLY A 217 -44.24 -2.48 10.87
N ASP A 218 -43.16 -2.24 10.14
CA ASP A 218 -41.80 -2.55 10.63
C ASP A 218 -41.25 -1.42 11.51
N LEU A 219 -41.76 -0.19 11.35
CA LEU A 219 -41.44 0.95 12.22
C LEU A 219 -42.14 0.86 13.59
N ALA A 220 -43.34 0.27 13.63
CA ALA A 220 -44.16 0.17 14.83
C ALA A 220 -43.51 -0.66 15.97
N ASN A 221 -42.54 -1.53 15.63
CA ASN A 221 -41.84 -2.39 16.59
C ASN A 221 -40.48 -1.81 17.03
N LEU A 222 -40.15 -0.58 16.62
CA LEU A 222 -38.89 0.05 17.00
C LEU A 222 -38.96 0.57 18.44
N PRO A 223 -37.94 0.29 19.29
CA PRO A 223 -37.87 0.85 20.62
C PRO A 223 -37.62 2.36 20.56
N ASN A 224 -38.13 3.09 21.55
CA ASN A 224 -37.88 4.53 21.67
C ASN A 224 -36.38 4.83 21.77
N GLY A 225 -35.93 5.83 21.02
CA GLY A 225 -34.59 6.38 21.15
C GLY A 225 -34.38 7.10 22.49
N ALA A 226 -33.14 7.14 22.96
CA ALA A 226 -32.79 7.99 24.09
C ALA A 226 -32.93 9.46 23.68
N SER A 227 -33.77 10.23 24.38
CA SER A 227 -33.96 11.66 24.14
C SER A 227 -32.66 12.40 24.43
N SER A 228 -31.81 12.61 23.43
CA SER A 228 -30.68 13.54 23.56
C SER A 228 -31.23 14.96 23.45
N HIS A 229 -31.72 15.49 24.58
CA HIS A 229 -31.88 16.93 24.71
C HIS A 229 -30.52 17.56 24.41
N HIS A 230 -30.46 18.28 23.30
CA HIS A 230 -29.42 19.24 22.95
C HIS A 230 -29.08 20.11 24.17
N ARG A 231 -28.10 19.70 24.99
CA ARG A 231 -27.37 20.64 25.84
C ARG A 231 -26.39 21.34 24.94
N HIS A 232 -26.90 22.39 24.31
CA HIS A 232 -26.10 23.50 23.80
C HIS A 232 -25.01 23.81 24.83
N LEU A 233 -23.77 23.81 24.34
CA LEU A 233 -22.53 24.10 25.03
C LEU A 233 -22.68 25.18 26.12
N ASP A 234 -22.58 24.82 27.40
CA ASP A 234 -22.11 25.78 28.41
C ASP A 234 -20.58 25.83 28.32
N ARG A 235 -20.09 26.46 27.24
CA ARG A 235 -18.69 26.85 27.01
C ARG A 235 -18.23 27.94 28.00
N ARG A 236 -18.68 27.95 29.26
CA ARG A 236 -18.20 28.85 30.32
C ARG A 236 -18.25 28.24 31.73
N ARG A 237 -17.97 26.95 31.91
CA ARG A 237 -17.74 26.35 33.25
C ARG A 237 -16.49 25.49 33.38
N TRP A 238 -15.44 25.78 32.61
CA TRP A 238 -14.12 25.14 32.75
C TRP A 238 -12.98 26.09 33.15
N GLN A 239 -13.29 27.29 33.64
CA GLN A 239 -12.32 28.16 34.33
C GLN A 239 -12.95 28.80 35.56
N HIS A 240 -13.19 28.01 36.61
CA HIS A 240 -13.19 28.49 38.00
C HIS A 240 -13.51 27.31 38.93
N ARG A 241 -12.55 26.37 39.08
CA ARG A 241 -12.45 25.57 40.32
C ARG A 241 -11.11 24.84 40.46
N GLN A 242 -10.04 25.61 40.54
CA GLN A 242 -8.87 25.24 41.32
C GLN A 242 -8.55 26.45 42.21
N ARG A 243 -9.13 26.45 43.42
CA ARG A 243 -8.62 27.04 44.68
C ARG A 243 -9.66 26.80 45.79
N GLN A 244 -9.19 26.13 46.85
CA GLN A 244 -9.84 25.61 48.06
C GLN A 244 -10.37 26.74 49.01
N PRO A 245 -10.94 26.53 50.24
CA PRO A 245 -11.02 25.31 51.09
C PRO A 245 -12.37 25.04 51.80
N ARG A 246 -12.49 23.86 52.43
CA ARG A 246 -13.58 23.53 53.38
C ARG A 246 -13.28 24.14 54.75
N HIS A 247 -14.11 25.09 55.18
CA HIS A 247 -14.32 25.44 56.58
C HIS A 247 -15.69 24.90 57.04
N HIS A 248 -15.75 24.30 58.23
CA HIS A 248 -16.98 24.06 58.97
C HIS A 248 -16.86 24.77 60.33
N PRO A 249 -17.89 25.51 60.79
CA PRO A 249 -17.83 26.27 62.04
C PRO A 249 -18.27 25.44 63.26
N GLY A 250 -17.81 25.89 64.44
CA GLY A 250 -17.98 25.29 65.78
C GLY A 250 -19.44 25.25 66.28
N TYR A 251 -19.77 25.04 67.55
CA TYR A 251 -19.09 24.89 68.85
C TYR A 251 -20.23 24.58 69.85
N ARG A 252 -20.03 23.81 70.94
CA ARG A 252 -20.69 24.02 72.27
C ARG A 252 -20.05 23.12 73.36
N PRO A 253 -20.11 23.50 74.66
CA PRO A 253 -18.98 23.34 75.59
C PRO A 253 -19.23 22.51 76.87
N GLY A 254 -18.13 21.91 77.38
CA GLY A 254 -17.70 21.73 78.79
C GLY A 254 -18.47 20.81 79.75
N PRO A 255 -17.95 20.52 80.98
CA PRO A 255 -16.57 20.68 81.50
C PRO A 255 -16.04 19.46 82.31
N GLY A 256 -14.74 19.46 82.66
CA GLY A 256 -14.27 18.96 83.96
C GLY A 256 -13.27 17.79 84.02
N ALA A 257 -12.08 18.08 84.60
CA ALA A 257 -11.18 17.23 85.40
C ALA A 257 -10.51 16.01 84.73
N ALA A 258 -9.28 15.57 85.05
CA ALA A 258 -8.11 16.04 85.79
C ALA A 258 -7.01 14.94 85.61
N VAL A 259 -5.74 15.29 85.91
CA VAL A 259 -4.57 14.40 86.22
C VAL A 259 -4.10 13.43 85.12
N ASP A 260 -2.83 13.04 84.93
CA ASP A 260 -1.51 13.34 85.51
C ASP A 260 -0.41 12.78 84.58
N HIS A 261 0.82 13.30 84.74
CA HIS A 261 2.12 12.60 84.64
C HIS A 261 2.53 11.83 83.36
N GLN A 262 3.53 12.35 82.62
CA GLN A 262 4.97 12.08 82.84
C GLN A 262 5.86 12.54 81.65
N HIS A 263 6.90 13.32 81.97
CA HIS A 263 8.16 13.51 81.22
C HIS A 263 9.03 12.22 81.28
N PRO A 264 10.26 12.09 80.69
CA PRO A 264 11.06 13.04 79.89
C PRO A 264 11.86 12.47 78.67
N VAL A 265 12.32 13.40 77.80
CA VAL A 265 13.70 13.69 77.31
C VAL A 265 14.66 12.55 76.87
N ARG A 266 15.29 12.72 75.69
CA ARG A 266 16.75 12.93 75.44
C ARG A 266 17.01 13.05 73.92
N ARG A 267 17.43 14.24 73.48
CA ARG A 267 18.77 14.70 73.05
C ARG A 267 18.99 14.55 71.55
#